data_AF-A0A355TSG2-F1
#
_entry.id   AF-A0A355TSG2-F1
#
_cell.length_a   1.000
_cell.length_b   1.000
_cell.length_c   1.000
_cell.angle_alpha   90.00
_cell.angle_beta   90.00
_cell.angle_gamma   90.00
#
_symmetry.space_group_name_H-M   'P 1'
#
loop_
_entity.id
_entity.type
_entity.pdbx_description
1 polymer ?
#
loop_
_entity_poly.entity_id
_entity_poly.type
_entity_poly.pdbx_seq_one_letter_code
_entity_poly.pdbx_strand_id
1 'polypeptide(L)'
;MGRQSSISEYIQTLLCLGAIVFDHDEFLCGIDRMPAEVAWWVAPTPELIAKFGAGRGDYFPEETSFYFVANGVGSVRDHWGAKSSQVIIKGCPTADLTKGFYKAPNLHQPVPQPHCDFLSIFLTIENEPFLIDAGFSSVSSSAYPYLNSFFAHSAPTLAEEISPLKVAYLGDLNASERRYCPDDITEIHKDGYVFCSPLYRERREGADVLLWTKRQACLTNGLVLSLGRELLFKPTEQRLIIRDTVEGDFQGQAVGFESSLLFAPHLRLIMRGDMGCKVLGEKLAARVMPFFPKGARHLHAKGVSKPSPTGWYYNYKMLPTDQIRFFSKIQQPEKIYFVIDWTGHEPQRFKKAELDRMFD
;
A
#
# COMPACT_ATOMS: atom_id res chain seq x y z
N MET A 1 26.68 4.03 -21.36
CA MET A 1 25.38 3.56 -21.89
C MET A 1 24.61 2.95 -20.73
N GLY A 2 23.75 3.74 -20.09
CA GLY A 2 23.01 3.30 -18.90
C GLY A 2 22.01 2.23 -19.30
N ARG A 3 22.11 1.05 -18.67
CA ARG A 3 21.07 0.03 -18.79
C ARG A 3 19.77 0.65 -18.29
N GLN A 4 18.86 0.90 -19.23
CA GLN A 4 17.46 1.18 -18.96
C GLN A 4 16.95 0.12 -17.98
N SER A 5 16.09 0.54 -17.06
CA SER A 5 15.32 -0.33 -16.17
C SER A 5 14.83 -1.54 -16.97
N SER A 6 14.86 -2.74 -16.41
CA SER A 6 14.37 -3.88 -17.18
C SER A 6 12.90 -3.63 -17.50
N ILE A 7 12.51 -3.93 -18.74
CA ILE A 7 11.15 -3.70 -19.25
C ILE A 7 10.11 -4.26 -18.27
N SER A 8 10.41 -5.34 -17.57
CA SER A 8 9.56 -5.97 -16.55
C SER A 8 9.29 -5.11 -15.31
N GLU A 9 10.27 -4.36 -14.80
CA GLU A 9 10.16 -3.57 -13.55
C GLU A 9 9.35 -2.28 -13.78
N TYR A 10 9.58 -1.66 -14.93
CA TYR A 10 8.79 -0.54 -15.43
C TYR A 10 7.35 -0.99 -15.73
N ILE A 11 7.17 -2.15 -16.37
CA ILE A 11 5.84 -2.75 -16.59
C ILE A 11 5.13 -3.05 -15.27
N GLN A 12 5.78 -3.53 -14.20
CA GLN A 12 5.11 -3.78 -12.92
C GLN A 12 4.63 -2.49 -12.24
N THR A 13 5.46 -1.44 -12.23
CA THR A 13 5.06 -0.14 -11.69
C THR A 13 3.89 0.46 -12.49
N LEU A 14 3.96 0.34 -13.82
CA LEU A 14 2.89 0.73 -14.73
C LEU A 14 1.65 -0.15 -14.67
N LEU A 15 1.77 -1.43 -14.35
CA LEU A 15 0.64 -2.34 -14.15
C LEU A 15 0.03 -2.15 -12.77
N CYS A 16 0.79 -1.71 -11.76
CA CYS A 16 0.21 -1.31 -10.47
C CYS A 16 -0.53 0.02 -10.62
N LEU A 17 0.10 1.04 -11.22
CA LEU A 17 -0.55 2.33 -11.50
C LEU A 17 -1.70 2.17 -12.52
N GLY A 18 -1.48 1.33 -13.53
CA GLY A 18 -2.42 0.99 -14.58
C GLY A 18 -3.58 0.15 -14.05
N ALA A 19 -3.37 -0.91 -13.30
CA ALA A 19 -4.48 -1.69 -12.72
C ALA A 19 -5.34 -0.83 -11.78
N ILE A 20 -4.73 0.05 -10.98
CA ILE A 20 -5.45 1.02 -10.15
C ILE A 20 -6.31 1.98 -10.99
N VAL A 21 -5.89 2.31 -12.21
CA VAL A 21 -6.59 3.23 -13.12
C VAL A 21 -7.54 2.52 -14.10
N PHE A 22 -7.20 1.30 -14.54
CA PHE A 22 -7.90 0.49 -15.55
C PHE A 22 -8.86 -0.53 -14.98
N ASP A 23 -8.74 -0.95 -13.70
CA ASP A 23 -9.80 -1.74 -13.04
C ASP A 23 -11.12 -0.98 -12.95
N HIS A 24 -11.15 0.31 -13.31
CA HIS A 24 -12.31 1.16 -13.14
C HIS A 24 -12.77 1.90 -14.40
N ASP A 25 -12.19 1.66 -15.59
CA ASP A 25 -12.65 2.15 -16.91
C ASP A 25 -13.11 3.64 -17.00
N GLU A 26 -12.70 4.51 -16.07
CA GLU A 26 -13.07 5.92 -16.02
C GLU A 26 -11.90 6.79 -15.54
N PHE A 27 -11.54 7.73 -16.39
CA PHE A 27 -10.61 8.81 -16.08
C PHE A 27 -11.26 9.87 -15.21
N LEU A 28 -11.28 9.63 -13.89
CA LEU A 28 -11.76 10.62 -12.92
C LEU A 28 -10.78 11.76 -12.64
N CYS A 29 -9.49 11.56 -12.93
CA CYS A 29 -8.58 12.68 -13.07
C CYS A 29 -8.77 13.24 -14.48
N GLY A 30 -9.23 14.49 -14.59
CA GLY A 30 -9.15 15.20 -15.87
C GLY A 30 -7.72 15.08 -16.42
N ILE A 31 -7.60 15.02 -17.75
CA ILE A 31 -6.34 14.85 -18.51
C ILE A 31 -5.23 15.82 -18.05
N ASP A 32 -5.62 16.91 -17.38
CA ASP A 32 -4.75 17.93 -16.78
C ASP A 32 -3.94 17.51 -15.56
N ARG A 33 -4.32 16.44 -14.87
CA ARG A 33 -3.65 15.99 -13.65
C ARG A 33 -3.17 14.54 -13.70
N MET A 34 -3.22 13.93 -14.88
CA MET A 34 -2.82 12.55 -15.09
C MET A 34 -1.28 12.43 -15.13
N PRO A 35 -0.66 11.47 -14.41
CA PRO A 35 0.75 11.16 -14.60
C PRO A 35 1.00 10.75 -16.04
N ALA A 36 2.13 11.17 -16.58
CA ALA A 36 2.51 10.86 -17.96
C ALA A 36 2.51 9.35 -18.23
N GLU A 37 2.91 8.55 -17.24
CA GLU A 37 2.93 7.08 -17.23
C GLU A 37 1.56 6.44 -17.47
N VAL A 38 0.53 7.01 -16.86
CA VAL A 38 -0.85 6.54 -16.99
C VAL A 38 -1.38 6.97 -18.36
N ALA A 39 -1.14 8.23 -18.75
CA ALA A 39 -1.49 8.75 -20.07
C ALA A 39 -0.83 7.96 -21.22
N TRP A 40 0.34 7.34 -21.00
CA TRP A 40 1.04 6.51 -21.98
C TRP A 40 0.40 5.14 -22.23
N TRP A 41 -0.42 4.63 -21.31
CA TRP A 41 -1.09 3.32 -21.42
C TRP A 41 -2.52 3.42 -21.92
N VAL A 42 -3.18 4.54 -21.64
CA VAL A 42 -4.53 4.83 -22.13
C VAL A 42 -4.37 5.14 -23.59
N ALA A 43 -5.04 4.40 -24.46
CA ALA A 43 -4.89 4.50 -25.91
C ALA A 43 -4.72 5.98 -26.33
N PRO A 44 -3.68 6.33 -27.10
CA PRO A 44 -3.30 7.72 -27.31
C PRO A 44 -4.44 8.42 -28.02
N THR A 45 -5.25 9.17 -27.26
CA THR A 45 -6.26 10.01 -27.85
C THR A 45 -5.55 11.17 -28.55
N PRO A 46 -6.13 11.76 -29.61
CA PRO A 46 -5.55 12.93 -30.27
C PRO A 46 -5.18 14.05 -29.29
N GLU A 47 -5.94 14.19 -28.21
CA GLU A 47 -5.71 15.16 -27.13
C GLU A 47 -4.45 14.84 -26.31
N LEU A 48 -4.19 13.56 -26.01
CA LEU A 48 -2.98 13.13 -25.30
C LEU A 48 -1.73 13.28 -26.16
N ILE A 49 -1.82 12.97 -27.46
CA ILE A 49 -0.72 13.17 -28.42
C ILE A 49 -0.41 14.65 -28.59
N ALA A 50 -1.43 15.51 -28.68
CA ALA A 50 -1.26 16.95 -28.82
C ALA A 50 -0.63 17.60 -27.57
N LYS A 51 -0.91 17.04 -26.38
CA LYS A 51 -0.44 17.57 -25.09
C LYS A 51 0.96 17.12 -24.70
N PHE A 52 1.27 15.84 -24.87
CA PHE A 52 2.53 15.25 -24.41
C PHE A 52 3.53 15.00 -25.55
N GLY A 53 3.13 15.27 -26.80
CA GLY A 53 3.93 15.00 -27.99
C GLY A 53 3.88 13.53 -28.42
N ALA A 54 4.42 13.23 -29.60
CA ALA A 54 4.47 11.88 -30.17
C ALA A 54 5.59 10.99 -29.59
N GLY A 55 6.35 11.48 -28.61
CA GLY A 55 7.62 10.90 -28.16
C GLY A 55 7.58 10.37 -26.72
N ARG A 56 8.15 9.18 -26.51
CA ARG A 56 8.36 8.52 -25.20
C ARG A 56 9.40 9.23 -24.29
N GLY A 57 9.89 10.42 -24.61
CA GLY A 57 11.16 10.93 -24.08
C GLY A 57 11.21 12.35 -23.50
N ASP A 58 10.22 13.21 -23.76
CA ASP A 58 10.42 14.67 -23.59
C ASP A 58 9.54 15.34 -22.51
N TYR A 59 8.69 14.58 -21.82
CA TYR A 59 7.82 15.12 -20.78
C TYR A 59 8.07 14.43 -19.44
N PHE A 60 8.76 15.13 -18.54
CA PHE A 60 8.85 14.79 -17.12
C PHE A 60 8.05 15.83 -16.34
N PRO A 61 6.99 15.46 -15.61
CA PRO A 61 6.27 16.40 -14.76
C PRO A 61 7.20 17.07 -13.76
N GLU A 62 7.01 18.36 -13.48
CA GLU A 62 7.80 19.05 -12.46
C GLU A 62 7.54 18.48 -11.05
N GLU A 63 6.32 17.99 -10.79
CA GLU A 63 5.97 17.38 -9.50
C GLU A 63 6.41 15.92 -9.43
N THR A 64 7.02 15.52 -8.32
CA THR A 64 7.40 14.13 -8.01
C THR A 64 6.43 13.48 -7.01
N SER A 65 5.27 14.07 -6.77
CA SER A 65 4.30 13.56 -5.79
C SER A 65 2.88 13.74 -6.33
N PHE A 66 2.21 12.61 -6.59
CA PHE A 66 0.85 12.57 -7.11
C PHE A 66 -0.10 11.99 -6.10
N TYR A 67 -1.32 12.51 -6.11
CA TYR A 67 -2.28 12.22 -5.06
C TYR A 67 -3.69 12.25 -5.64
N PHE A 68 -4.20 11.06 -5.88
CA PHE A 68 -5.49 10.77 -6.49
C PHE A 68 -6.51 10.49 -5.39
N VAL A 69 -6.90 11.54 -4.66
CA VAL A 69 -7.88 11.46 -3.56
C VAL A 69 -9.15 10.74 -3.98
N ALA A 70 -9.66 11.06 -5.17
CA ALA A 70 -10.88 10.47 -5.72
C ALA A 70 -10.77 8.94 -5.87
N ASN A 71 -9.57 8.44 -6.15
CA ASN A 71 -9.26 7.02 -6.33
C ASN A 71 -8.69 6.38 -5.05
N GLY A 72 -8.50 7.14 -3.97
CA GLY A 72 -7.89 6.66 -2.74
C GLY A 72 -6.42 6.28 -2.90
N VAL A 73 -5.66 6.90 -3.81
CA VAL A 73 -4.28 6.48 -4.10
C VAL A 73 -3.32 7.65 -3.97
N GLY A 74 -2.17 7.42 -3.34
CA GLY A 74 -1.09 8.40 -3.28
C GLY A 74 0.21 7.79 -3.69
N SER A 75 1.01 8.57 -4.39
CA SER A 75 2.29 8.18 -4.92
C SER A 75 3.31 9.30 -4.71
N VAL A 76 4.45 8.94 -4.13
CA VAL A 76 5.57 9.85 -3.96
C VAL A 76 6.81 9.20 -4.55
N ARG A 77 7.55 9.96 -5.34
CA ARG A 77 8.83 9.57 -5.93
C ARG A 77 9.90 10.61 -5.63
N ASP A 78 11.15 10.21 -5.69
CA ASP A 78 12.30 11.10 -5.51
C ASP A 78 12.59 11.95 -6.76
N HIS A 79 12.60 11.34 -7.94
CA HIS A 79 12.83 11.98 -9.24
C HIS A 79 12.30 11.10 -10.39
N TRP A 80 12.39 11.55 -11.64
CA TRP A 80 11.88 10.82 -12.82
C TRP A 80 12.89 9.94 -13.56
N GLY A 81 14.11 9.86 -13.02
CA GLY A 81 15.22 9.20 -13.70
C GLY A 81 15.19 7.68 -13.59
N ALA A 82 16.09 7.01 -14.31
CA ALA A 82 16.19 5.56 -14.36
C ALA A 82 16.55 4.87 -13.02
N LYS A 83 16.84 5.63 -11.96
CA LYS A 83 17.12 5.14 -10.61
C LYS A 83 16.18 5.74 -9.56
N SER A 84 14.96 6.07 -9.94
CA SER A 84 14.00 6.65 -9.01
C SER A 84 13.48 5.63 -8.01
N SER A 85 13.27 6.07 -6.78
CA SER A 85 12.52 5.33 -5.76
C SER A 85 11.13 5.91 -5.63
N GLN A 86 10.12 5.06 -5.56
CA GLN A 86 8.72 5.47 -5.50
C GLN A 86 7.95 4.60 -4.53
N VAL A 87 7.17 5.25 -3.67
CA VAL A 87 6.21 4.58 -2.80
C VAL A 87 4.78 4.92 -3.26
N ILE A 88 3.91 3.92 -3.21
CA ILE A 88 2.48 4.05 -3.47
C ILE A 88 1.73 3.48 -2.26
N ILE A 89 0.67 4.15 -1.84
CA ILE A 89 -0.25 3.69 -0.80
C ILE A 89 -1.68 3.72 -1.29
N LYS A 90 -2.43 2.69 -0.89
CA LYS A 90 -3.87 2.58 -1.12
C LYS A 90 -4.64 2.96 0.14
N GLY A 91 -5.48 3.97 0.05
CA GLY A 91 -6.52 4.35 1.00
C GLY A 91 -7.92 4.15 0.40
N CYS A 92 -8.94 4.71 1.05
CA CYS A 92 -10.31 4.66 0.53
C CYS A 92 -10.56 5.75 -0.53
N PRO A 93 -11.24 5.45 -1.64
CA PRO A 93 -11.81 6.50 -2.47
C PRO A 93 -12.89 7.27 -1.69
N THR A 94 -13.15 8.52 -2.09
CA THR A 94 -14.12 9.37 -1.38
C THR A 94 -15.57 8.97 -1.61
N ALA A 95 -15.85 8.15 -2.62
CA ALA A 95 -17.19 7.68 -2.97
C ALA A 95 -17.12 6.25 -3.54
N ASP A 96 -18.25 5.57 -3.55
CA ASP A 96 -18.39 4.23 -4.14
C ASP A 96 -18.23 4.28 -5.66
N LEU A 97 -17.01 4.02 -6.12
CA LEU A 97 -16.72 3.93 -7.55
C LEU A 97 -17.27 2.63 -8.18
N THR A 98 -17.84 1.68 -7.43
CA THR A 98 -18.39 0.47 -8.08
C THR A 98 -19.77 0.71 -8.69
N LYS A 99 -20.53 1.69 -8.18
CA LYS A 99 -21.93 1.96 -8.59
C LYS A 99 -22.08 2.56 -9.99
N GLY A 100 -21.01 3.10 -10.58
CA GLY A 100 -21.00 3.66 -11.94
C GLY A 100 -20.12 2.90 -12.95
N PHE A 101 -19.12 2.15 -12.48
CA PHE A 101 -17.90 1.94 -13.25
C PHE A 101 -17.72 0.48 -13.72
N TYR A 102 -18.25 -0.52 -13.00
CA TYR A 102 -18.18 -1.92 -13.42
C TYR A 102 -19.38 -2.31 -14.29
N LYS A 103 -19.35 -1.92 -15.57
CA LYS A 103 -20.12 -2.66 -16.58
C LYS A 103 -19.27 -3.83 -17.04
N ALA A 104 -19.53 -5.02 -16.49
CA ALA A 104 -18.92 -6.22 -17.01
C ALA A 104 -19.17 -6.27 -18.54
N PRO A 105 -18.12 -6.41 -19.38
CA PRO A 105 -18.29 -6.48 -20.83
C PRO A 105 -19.19 -7.65 -21.25
N ASN A 106 -19.39 -8.61 -20.33
CA ASN A 106 -20.42 -9.64 -20.40
C ASN A 106 -21.27 -9.62 -19.12
N LEU A 107 -22.56 -9.31 -19.25
CA LEU A 107 -23.55 -9.30 -18.16
C LEU A 107 -23.70 -10.65 -17.42
N HIS A 108 -23.19 -11.74 -18.00
CA HIS A 108 -23.22 -13.08 -17.43
C HIS A 108 -21.94 -13.46 -16.67
N GLN A 109 -20.90 -12.61 -16.67
CA GLN A 109 -19.69 -12.88 -15.89
C GLN A 109 -19.86 -12.36 -14.45
N PRO A 110 -19.45 -13.13 -13.44
CA PRO A 110 -19.47 -12.64 -12.06
C PRO A 110 -18.46 -11.50 -11.93
N VAL A 111 -18.93 -10.34 -11.49
CA VAL A 111 -18.08 -9.20 -11.20
C VAL A 111 -17.26 -9.53 -9.95
N PRO A 112 -15.92 -9.43 -10.00
CA PRO A 112 -15.09 -9.59 -8.82
C PRO A 112 -15.44 -8.52 -7.79
N GLN A 113 -15.52 -8.92 -6.52
CA GLN A 113 -15.60 -7.98 -5.41
C GLN A 113 -14.29 -7.18 -5.33
N PRO A 114 -14.34 -5.91 -4.89
CA PRO A 114 -13.14 -5.14 -4.60
C PRO A 114 -12.24 -5.85 -3.58
N HIS A 115 -10.93 -5.75 -3.76
CA HIS A 115 -9.95 -6.26 -2.80
C HIS A 115 -10.10 -5.57 -1.44
N CYS A 116 -9.90 -6.32 -0.35
CA CYS A 116 -9.70 -5.76 0.97
C CYS A 116 -8.20 -5.53 1.18
N ASP A 117 -7.69 -4.44 0.61
CA ASP A 117 -6.27 -4.08 0.57
C ASP A 117 -6.02 -2.60 0.91
N PHE A 118 -6.97 -1.95 1.59
CA PHE A 118 -6.75 -0.64 2.20
C PHE A 118 -5.52 -0.69 3.13
N LEU A 119 -4.74 0.39 3.13
CA LEU A 119 -3.43 0.50 3.77
C LEU A 119 -2.32 -0.32 3.07
N SER A 120 -2.60 -1.00 1.95
CA SER A 120 -1.56 -1.67 1.16
C SER A 120 -0.57 -0.67 0.59
N ILE A 121 0.69 -1.09 0.49
CA ILE A 121 1.76 -0.28 -0.09
C ILE A 121 2.52 -1.05 -1.16
N PHE A 122 3.03 -0.29 -2.12
CA PHE A 122 3.99 -0.71 -3.12
C PHE A 122 5.22 0.18 -3.02
N LEU A 123 6.41 -0.41 -3.20
CA LEU A 123 7.67 0.32 -3.14
C LEU A 123 8.59 -0.17 -4.25
N THR A 124 9.10 0.77 -5.05
CA THR A 124 10.29 0.57 -5.88
C THR A 124 11.45 1.36 -5.30
N ILE A 125 12.63 0.76 -5.35
CA ILE A 125 13.87 1.41 -4.92
C ILE A 125 14.84 1.36 -6.07
N GLU A 126 15.33 2.53 -6.51
CA GLU A 126 16.13 2.63 -7.73
C GLU A 126 15.49 1.95 -8.96
N ASN A 127 14.17 2.02 -9.09
CA ASN A 127 13.31 1.33 -10.06
C ASN A 127 13.32 -0.21 -9.99
N GLU A 128 13.95 -0.80 -8.99
CA GLU A 128 13.83 -2.22 -8.68
C GLU A 128 12.59 -2.45 -7.78
N PRO A 129 11.64 -3.33 -8.15
CA PRO A 129 10.47 -3.64 -7.34
C PRO A 129 10.90 -4.21 -5.99
N PHE A 130 10.50 -3.53 -4.91
CA PHE A 130 10.88 -3.90 -3.56
C PHE A 130 9.72 -4.55 -2.80
N LEU A 131 8.64 -3.79 -2.58
CA LEU A 131 7.37 -4.30 -2.07
C LEU A 131 6.36 -4.35 -3.21
N ILE A 132 5.68 -5.48 -3.35
CA ILE A 132 4.71 -5.73 -4.42
C ILE A 132 3.31 -5.96 -3.86
N ASP A 133 2.32 -5.86 -4.74
CA ASP A 133 0.98 -6.36 -4.45
C ASP A 133 0.88 -7.87 -4.74
N ALA A 134 -0.08 -8.54 -4.11
CA ALA A 134 -0.35 -9.95 -4.34
C ALA A 134 -0.91 -10.23 -5.76
N GLY A 135 -1.45 -9.22 -6.42
CA GLY A 135 -2.04 -9.33 -7.75
C GLY A 135 -3.47 -9.85 -7.72
N PHE A 136 -4.05 -10.06 -8.91
CA PHE A 136 -5.46 -10.37 -9.09
C PHE A 136 -5.66 -11.73 -9.77
N SER A 137 -6.71 -12.47 -9.39
CA SER A 137 -7.11 -13.72 -10.05
C SER A 137 -8.58 -13.74 -10.41
N SER A 138 -9.02 -14.63 -11.31
CA SER A 138 -10.44 -14.78 -11.62
C SER A 138 -11.23 -15.26 -10.40
N VAL A 139 -12.50 -14.87 -10.29
CA VAL A 139 -13.44 -15.32 -9.24
C VAL A 139 -13.57 -16.85 -9.13
N SER A 140 -13.28 -17.57 -10.21
CA SER A 140 -13.27 -19.04 -10.27
C SER A 140 -11.98 -19.68 -9.72
N SER A 141 -10.94 -18.89 -9.47
CA SER A 141 -9.64 -19.35 -8.97
C SER A 141 -9.71 -19.66 -7.48
N SER A 142 -9.13 -20.78 -7.06
CA SER A 142 -8.96 -21.09 -5.62
C SER A 142 -8.06 -20.09 -4.88
N ALA A 143 -7.26 -19.28 -5.60
CA ALA A 143 -6.45 -18.22 -5.02
C ALA A 143 -7.25 -16.94 -4.74
N TYR A 144 -8.43 -16.77 -5.35
CA TYR A 144 -9.21 -15.54 -5.29
C TYR A 144 -9.54 -15.09 -3.85
N PRO A 145 -10.03 -15.96 -2.95
CA PRO A 145 -10.34 -15.52 -1.58
C PRO A 145 -9.12 -15.07 -0.79
N TYR A 146 -7.94 -15.67 -1.06
CA TYR A 146 -6.69 -15.27 -0.43
C TYR A 146 -6.21 -13.91 -0.94
N LEU A 147 -6.15 -13.73 -2.26
CA LEU A 147 -5.68 -12.49 -2.88
C LEU A 147 -6.56 -11.28 -2.56
N ASN A 148 -7.82 -11.50 -2.17
CA ASN A 148 -8.71 -10.43 -1.71
C ASN A 148 -8.58 -10.12 -0.22
N SER A 149 -7.76 -10.87 0.53
CA SER A 149 -7.60 -10.70 1.97
C SER A 149 -6.36 -9.85 2.28
N PHE A 150 -6.44 -9.01 3.32
CA PHE A 150 -5.31 -8.21 3.80
C PHE A 150 -4.03 -9.01 4.05
N PHE A 151 -4.14 -10.29 4.42
CA PHE A 151 -2.98 -11.16 4.65
C PHE A 151 -2.11 -11.35 3.41
N ALA A 152 -2.66 -11.13 2.21
CA ALA A 152 -1.91 -11.19 0.97
C ALA A 152 -1.08 -9.92 0.71
N HIS A 153 -1.43 -8.80 1.33
CA HIS A 153 -0.86 -7.49 1.01
C HIS A 153 0.19 -7.05 2.05
N SER A 154 0.95 -6.01 1.71
CA SER A 154 1.77 -5.30 2.70
C SER A 154 0.85 -4.37 3.47
N ALA A 155 0.21 -4.81 4.56
CA ALA A 155 -0.82 -4.04 5.29
C ALA A 155 -0.86 -4.41 6.80
N PRO A 156 -1.32 -3.52 7.69
CA PRO A 156 -1.61 -3.87 9.06
C PRO A 156 -2.98 -4.55 9.17
N THR A 157 -3.10 -5.52 10.08
CA THR A 157 -4.31 -6.30 10.34
C THR A 157 -4.46 -6.63 11.82
N LEU A 158 -5.68 -6.98 12.22
CA LEU A 158 -5.94 -7.55 13.54
C LEU A 158 -6.33 -9.03 13.43
N ALA A 159 -5.96 -9.81 14.45
CA ALA A 159 -6.41 -11.18 14.59
C ALA A 159 -7.94 -11.17 14.78
N GLU A 160 -8.62 -12.10 14.11
CA GLU A 160 -10.09 -12.22 14.11
C GLU A 160 -10.83 -11.03 13.50
N GLU A 161 -10.14 -10.24 12.67
CA GLU A 161 -10.77 -9.22 11.87
C GLU A 161 -11.75 -9.85 10.86
N ILE A 162 -12.96 -9.29 10.77
CA ILE A 162 -13.99 -9.74 9.84
C ILE A 162 -13.57 -9.35 8.42
N SER A 163 -13.49 -10.33 7.52
CA SER A 163 -13.13 -10.14 6.10
C SER A 163 -13.96 -11.10 5.22
N PRO A 164 -14.39 -10.71 3.99
CA PRO A 164 -14.20 -9.41 3.36
C PRO A 164 -15.08 -8.31 3.97
N LEU A 165 -14.61 -7.06 3.85
CA LEU A 165 -15.27 -5.89 4.41
C LEU A 165 -16.30 -5.32 3.44
N LYS A 166 -17.45 -4.89 3.97
CA LYS A 166 -18.28 -3.90 3.29
C LYS A 166 -17.79 -2.51 3.69
N VAL A 167 -17.60 -1.62 2.74
CA VAL A 167 -16.95 -0.32 2.98
C VAL A 167 -17.96 0.81 2.88
N ALA A 168 -17.99 1.68 3.89
CA ALA A 168 -18.66 2.97 3.80
C ALA A 168 -17.66 4.01 3.29
N TYR A 169 -18.10 4.83 2.33
CA TYR A 169 -17.25 5.86 1.73
C TYR A 169 -17.52 7.22 2.36
N LEU A 170 -16.59 8.17 2.19
CA LEU A 170 -16.74 9.52 2.75
C LEU A 170 -18.05 10.21 2.29
N GLY A 171 -18.45 9.96 1.04
CA GLY A 171 -19.70 10.45 0.45
C GLY A 171 -20.96 9.93 1.17
N ASP A 172 -20.90 8.74 1.76
CA ASP A 172 -22.01 8.13 2.50
C ASP A 172 -22.16 8.69 3.93
N LEU A 173 -21.16 9.44 4.41
CA LEU A 173 -21.17 10.02 5.74
C LEU A 173 -21.95 11.34 5.77
N ASN A 174 -22.75 11.53 6.82
CA ASN A 174 -23.38 12.81 7.14
C ASN A 174 -22.37 13.79 7.78
N ALA A 175 -22.75 15.06 7.93
CA ALA A 175 -21.84 16.09 8.46
C ALA A 175 -21.34 15.78 9.89
N SER A 176 -22.18 15.20 10.75
CA SER A 176 -21.78 14.82 12.11
C SER A 176 -20.82 13.63 12.15
N GLU A 177 -20.89 12.70 11.20
CA GLU A 177 -19.96 11.56 11.09
C GLU A 177 -18.62 12.02 10.50
N ARG A 178 -18.63 12.91 9.51
CA ARG A 178 -17.41 13.42 8.86
C ARG A 178 -16.49 14.16 9.82
N ARG A 179 -17.00 14.72 10.92
CA ARG A 179 -16.19 15.43 11.92
C ARG A 179 -15.16 14.52 12.61
N TYR A 180 -15.39 13.22 12.61
CA TYR A 180 -14.49 12.23 13.21
C TYR A 180 -13.37 11.81 12.26
N CYS A 181 -13.39 12.25 10.99
CA CYS A 181 -12.37 11.87 10.02
C CYS A 181 -11.16 12.82 10.07
N PRO A 182 -9.91 12.30 10.06
CA PRO A 182 -9.53 10.90 10.18
C PRO A 182 -9.31 10.44 11.63
N ASP A 183 -9.45 11.31 12.62
CA ASP A 183 -8.86 11.09 13.94
C ASP A 183 -9.58 10.00 14.75
N ASP A 184 -10.91 10.02 14.78
CA ASP A 184 -11.76 9.18 15.65
C ASP A 184 -12.70 8.28 14.85
N ILE A 185 -12.19 7.66 13.77
CA ILE A 185 -13.02 6.87 12.87
C ILE A 185 -13.77 5.72 13.54
N THR A 186 -13.40 5.29 14.76
CA THR A 186 -14.13 4.28 15.53
C THR A 186 -15.55 4.70 15.90
N GLU A 187 -15.83 6.01 15.98
CA GLU A 187 -17.15 6.58 16.27
C GLU A 187 -18.08 6.61 15.05
N ILE A 188 -17.60 6.20 13.87
CA ILE A 188 -18.39 6.15 12.64
C ILE A 188 -19.13 4.81 12.59
N HIS A 189 -20.42 4.84 12.88
CA HIS A 189 -21.24 3.63 12.86
C HIS A 189 -22.08 3.54 11.58
N LYS A 190 -21.79 2.52 10.76
CA LYS A 190 -22.59 2.18 9.57
C LYS A 190 -22.96 0.71 9.64
N ASP A 191 -24.25 0.42 9.51
CA ASP A 191 -24.81 -0.93 9.72
C ASP A 191 -24.17 -1.99 8.81
N GLY A 192 -23.24 -2.76 9.38
CA GLY A 192 -22.51 -3.81 8.68
C GLY A 192 -21.44 -3.32 7.70
N TYR A 193 -21.04 -2.05 7.77
CA TYR A 193 -19.94 -1.48 6.98
C TYR A 193 -18.83 -0.97 7.89
N VAL A 194 -17.60 -1.03 7.39
CA VAL A 194 -16.45 -0.35 7.99
C VAL A 194 -16.09 0.88 7.19
N PHE A 195 -15.64 1.91 7.88
CA PHE A 195 -15.17 3.14 7.26
C PHE A 195 -13.66 3.09 7.06
N CYS A 196 -13.21 3.55 5.90
CA CYS A 196 -11.81 3.84 5.62
C CYS A 196 -11.70 5.31 5.22
N SER A 197 -10.78 6.03 5.85
CA SER A 197 -10.58 7.44 5.59
C SER A 197 -10.05 7.63 4.16
N PRO A 198 -10.25 8.81 3.57
CA PRO A 198 -9.44 9.22 2.43
C PRO A 198 -7.95 9.06 2.78
N LEU A 199 -7.13 8.96 1.75
CA LEU A 199 -5.70 9.21 1.94
C LEU A 199 -5.50 10.68 2.30
N TYR A 200 -4.41 11.04 2.95
CA TYR A 200 -3.99 12.40 3.29
C TYR A 200 -2.50 12.58 2.95
N ARG A 201 -2.08 13.84 2.74
CA ARG A 201 -0.70 14.20 2.38
C ARG A 201 -0.25 15.47 3.09
N GLU A 202 0.98 15.48 3.55
CA GLU A 202 1.70 16.66 4.05
C GLU A 202 3.10 16.71 3.45
N ARG A 203 3.54 17.90 3.00
CA ARG A 203 4.95 18.15 2.64
C ARG A 203 5.66 18.63 3.91
N ARG A 204 6.71 17.93 4.33
CA ARG A 204 7.53 18.28 5.49
C ARG A 204 8.72 19.13 5.04
N GLU A 205 9.59 19.51 5.98
CA GLU A 205 10.78 20.30 5.67
C GLU A 205 11.67 19.60 4.62
N GLY A 206 12.12 20.36 3.62
CA GLY A 206 12.91 19.82 2.51
C GLY A 206 12.07 19.07 1.47
N ALA A 207 12.50 17.87 1.09
CA ALA A 207 11.87 17.02 0.07
C ALA A 207 11.02 15.89 0.66
N ASP A 208 10.82 15.91 1.98
CA ASP A 208 10.15 14.85 2.72
C ASP A 208 8.62 14.94 2.54
N VAL A 209 7.99 13.79 2.37
CA VAL A 209 6.53 13.70 2.20
C VAL A 209 5.95 12.66 3.15
N LEU A 210 4.91 13.07 3.86
CA LEU A 210 4.10 12.20 4.71
C LEU A 210 2.79 11.87 3.98
N LEU A 211 2.49 10.59 3.84
CA LEU A 211 1.19 10.08 3.39
C LEU A 211 0.54 9.25 4.49
N TRP A 212 -0.77 9.38 4.70
CA TRP A 212 -1.45 8.55 5.68
C TRP A 212 -2.92 8.30 5.40
N THR A 213 -3.43 7.20 5.93
CA THR A 213 -4.85 6.84 5.93
C THR A 213 -5.14 5.91 7.11
N LYS A 214 -6.41 5.81 7.49
CA LYS A 214 -6.88 4.93 8.56
C LYS A 214 -8.10 4.16 8.10
N ARG A 215 -8.33 2.99 8.70
CA ARG A 215 -9.55 2.21 8.50
C ARG A 215 -10.04 1.62 9.81
N GLN A 216 -11.34 1.43 9.93
CA GLN A 216 -11.92 0.63 10.99
C GLN A 216 -11.58 -0.84 10.76
N ALA A 217 -11.32 -1.54 11.85
CA ALA A 217 -11.19 -2.97 11.93
C ALA A 217 -12.24 -3.48 12.93
N CYS A 218 -13.22 -4.23 12.41
CA CYS A 218 -14.25 -4.86 13.21
C CYS A 218 -13.86 -6.31 13.47
N LEU A 219 -13.81 -6.70 14.74
CA LEU A 219 -13.48 -8.06 15.15
C LEU A 219 -14.76 -8.89 15.36
N THR A 220 -14.64 -10.21 15.29
CA THR A 220 -15.75 -11.17 15.49
C THR A 220 -16.47 -11.02 16.83
N ASN A 221 -15.77 -10.52 17.85
CA ASN A 221 -16.30 -10.25 19.19
C ASN A 221 -17.05 -8.90 19.30
N GLY A 222 -17.17 -8.13 18.21
CA GLY A 222 -17.83 -6.83 18.15
C GLY A 222 -16.94 -5.63 18.50
N LEU A 223 -15.67 -5.85 18.84
CA LEU A 223 -14.71 -4.76 19.07
C LEU A 223 -14.43 -4.02 17.76
N VAL A 224 -14.46 -2.68 17.81
CA VAL A 224 -14.11 -1.82 16.68
C VAL A 224 -12.89 -0.99 17.06
N LEU A 225 -11.79 -1.21 16.34
CA LEU A 225 -10.54 -0.48 16.51
C LEU A 225 -10.20 0.27 15.22
N SER A 226 -9.34 1.27 15.32
CA SER A 226 -8.79 1.99 14.18
C SER A 226 -7.40 1.45 13.86
N LEU A 227 -7.19 1.09 12.60
CA LEU A 227 -5.87 0.78 12.04
C LEU A 227 -5.41 1.95 11.19
N GLY A 228 -4.23 2.49 11.50
CA GLY A 228 -3.59 3.54 10.72
C GLY A 228 -2.32 3.04 10.03
N ARG A 229 -2.03 3.65 8.89
CA ARG A 229 -0.72 3.57 8.26
C ARG A 229 -0.27 4.93 7.79
N GLU A 230 0.97 5.26 8.15
CA GLU A 230 1.65 6.49 7.80
C GLU A 230 2.99 6.17 7.15
N LEU A 231 3.30 6.87 6.06
CA LEU A 231 4.50 6.70 5.26
C LEU A 231 5.25 8.02 5.18
N LEU A 232 6.40 8.08 5.86
CA LEU A 232 7.32 9.19 5.74
C LEU A 232 8.41 8.83 4.75
N PHE A 233 8.29 9.35 3.53
CA PHE A 233 9.27 9.16 2.47
C PHE A 233 10.31 10.28 2.53
N LYS A 234 11.57 9.89 2.72
CA LYS A 234 12.72 10.79 2.92
C LYS A 234 13.74 10.54 1.80
N PRO A 235 13.52 11.09 0.60
CA PRO A 235 14.27 10.73 -0.59
C PRO A 235 15.76 11.10 -0.51
N THR A 236 16.08 12.23 0.14
CA THR A 236 17.46 12.68 0.36
C THR A 236 18.26 11.73 1.26
N GLU A 237 17.57 11.08 2.20
CA GLU A 237 18.13 10.09 3.10
C GLU A 237 18.01 8.65 2.57
N GLN A 238 17.46 8.46 1.36
CA GLN A 238 17.23 7.14 0.77
C GLN A 238 16.51 6.20 1.74
N ARG A 239 15.39 6.70 2.29
CA ARG A 239 14.66 6.04 3.36
C ARG A 239 13.16 6.17 3.23
N LEU A 240 12.46 5.10 3.60
CA LEU A 240 11.03 5.09 3.88
C LEU A 240 10.83 4.66 5.33
N ILE A 241 10.06 5.43 6.10
CA ILE A 241 9.63 5.06 7.44
C ILE A 241 8.13 4.81 7.40
N ILE A 242 7.72 3.61 7.78
CA ILE A 242 6.33 3.18 7.90
C ILE A 242 5.99 3.20 9.38
N ARG A 243 4.89 3.85 9.76
CA ARG A 243 4.30 3.79 11.11
C ARG A 243 2.91 3.18 10.97
N ASP A 244 2.75 2.00 11.56
CA ASP A 244 1.46 1.32 11.66
C ASP A 244 0.92 1.48 13.07
N THR A 245 -0.35 1.89 13.17
CA THR A 245 -0.98 2.22 14.45
C THR A 245 -2.24 1.40 14.67
N VAL A 246 -2.48 1.03 15.93
CA VAL A 246 -3.78 0.57 16.39
C VAL A 246 -4.27 1.53 17.47
N GLU A 247 -5.48 2.03 17.33
CA GLU A 247 -6.12 2.98 18.24
C GLU A 247 -7.55 2.53 18.57
N GLY A 248 -8.13 3.08 19.64
CA GLY A 248 -9.48 2.75 20.11
C GLY A 248 -9.50 2.15 21.52
N ASP A 249 -10.70 1.90 22.02
CA ASP A 249 -10.91 1.25 23.32
C ASP A 249 -10.88 -0.28 23.16
N PHE A 250 -9.92 -0.91 23.83
CA PHE A 250 -9.73 -2.36 23.82
C PHE A 250 -10.68 -3.11 24.75
N GLN A 251 -11.41 -2.40 25.63
CA GLN A 251 -12.34 -3.00 26.59
C GLN A 251 -11.69 -4.11 27.46
N GLY A 252 -10.40 -3.95 27.78
CA GLY A 252 -9.60 -4.92 28.52
C GLY A 252 -9.21 -6.20 27.74
N GLN A 253 -9.53 -6.29 26.45
CA GLN A 253 -9.26 -7.46 25.63
C GLN A 253 -7.85 -7.42 25.02
N ALA A 254 -7.21 -8.58 24.94
CA ALA A 254 -5.94 -8.73 24.23
C ALA A 254 -6.19 -9.07 22.76
N VAL A 255 -5.73 -8.21 21.87
CA VAL A 255 -5.90 -8.34 20.42
C VAL A 255 -4.55 -8.67 19.78
N GLY A 256 -4.55 -9.60 18.82
CA GLY A 256 -3.38 -9.84 17.98
C GLY A 256 -3.26 -8.72 16.96
N PHE A 257 -2.16 -7.97 16.98
CA PHE A 257 -1.84 -6.97 15.97
C PHE A 257 -0.73 -7.49 15.08
N GLU A 258 -0.95 -7.46 13.77
CA GLU A 258 0.02 -7.91 12.76
C GLU A 258 0.29 -6.81 11.73
N SER A 259 1.55 -6.67 11.33
CA SER A 259 1.93 -5.92 10.12
C SER A 259 2.84 -6.75 9.22
N SER A 260 2.54 -6.72 7.93
CA SER A 260 3.20 -7.50 6.89
C SER A 260 3.86 -6.62 5.83
N LEU A 261 4.95 -7.16 5.26
CA LEU A 261 5.64 -6.64 4.08
C LEU A 261 5.80 -7.78 3.07
N LEU A 262 5.21 -7.65 1.88
CA LEU A 262 5.30 -8.59 0.76
C LEU A 262 6.40 -8.15 -0.21
N PHE A 263 7.46 -8.95 -0.30
CA PHE A 263 8.64 -8.64 -1.10
C PHE A 263 8.54 -9.21 -2.51
N ALA A 264 9.17 -8.52 -3.47
CA ALA A 264 9.27 -9.01 -4.83
C ALA A 264 10.02 -10.35 -4.90
N PRO A 265 9.63 -11.28 -5.79
CA PRO A 265 10.11 -12.67 -5.78
C PRO A 265 11.59 -12.83 -6.15
N HIS A 266 12.20 -11.83 -6.81
CA HIS A 266 13.61 -11.85 -7.18
C HIS A 266 14.53 -11.44 -6.03
N LEU A 267 13.98 -10.85 -4.96
CA LEU A 267 14.76 -10.36 -3.83
C LEU A 267 15.18 -11.50 -2.92
N ARG A 268 16.41 -11.41 -2.42
CA ARG A 268 16.93 -12.31 -1.41
C ARG A 268 16.91 -11.64 -0.04
N LEU A 269 16.13 -12.21 0.86
CA LEU A 269 16.07 -11.78 2.26
C LEU A 269 17.07 -12.55 3.12
N ILE A 270 17.86 -11.82 3.90
CA ILE A 270 18.79 -12.34 4.90
C ILE A 270 18.36 -11.80 6.26
N MET A 271 17.65 -12.64 7.02
CA MET A 271 17.20 -12.32 8.37
C MET A 271 18.39 -12.15 9.33
N ARG A 272 18.33 -11.13 10.19
CA ARG A 272 19.30 -10.88 11.26
C ARG A 272 18.60 -10.85 12.63
N GLY A 273 17.81 -11.88 12.90
CA GLY A 273 17.02 -11.99 14.13
C GLY A 273 16.18 -10.74 14.37
N ASP A 274 16.24 -10.21 15.60
CA ASP A 274 15.45 -9.06 16.02
C ASP A 274 15.90 -7.72 15.41
N MET A 275 17.02 -7.69 14.67
CA MET A 275 17.52 -6.47 14.02
C MET A 275 16.91 -6.23 12.62
N GLY A 276 16.00 -7.11 12.18
CA GLY A 276 15.36 -7.01 10.87
C GLY A 276 16.02 -7.88 9.80
N CYS A 277 16.00 -7.42 8.55
CA CYS A 277 16.57 -8.15 7.42
C CYS A 277 17.41 -7.26 6.49
N LYS A 278 18.42 -7.88 5.87
CA LYS A 278 19.07 -7.33 4.69
C LYS A 278 18.34 -7.86 3.45
N VAL A 279 18.00 -6.98 2.52
CA VAL A 279 17.32 -7.33 1.27
C VAL A 279 18.28 -7.05 0.13
N LEU A 280 18.52 -8.06 -0.70
CA LEU A 280 19.45 -8.00 -1.82
C LEU A 280 18.69 -8.24 -3.12
N GLY A 281 18.82 -7.30 -4.06
CA GLY A 281 18.31 -7.38 -5.41
C GLY A 281 19.41 -7.63 -6.44
N GLU A 282 19.10 -7.42 -7.72
CA GLU A 282 20.09 -7.46 -8.81
C GLU A 282 21.14 -6.35 -8.66
N LYS A 283 20.70 -5.15 -8.24
CA LYS A 283 21.57 -3.99 -8.06
C LYS A 283 21.32 -3.27 -6.73
N LEU A 284 20.25 -3.65 -6.03
CA LEU A 284 19.87 -3.06 -4.76
C LEU A 284 20.47 -3.80 -3.56
N ALA A 285 20.88 -3.02 -2.55
CA ALA A 285 21.13 -3.52 -1.21
C ALA A 285 20.41 -2.61 -0.20
N ALA A 286 19.31 -3.11 0.35
CA ALA A 286 18.51 -2.39 1.34
C ALA A 286 18.51 -3.13 2.69
N ARG A 287 18.02 -2.45 3.72
CA ARG A 287 17.74 -3.02 5.04
C ARG A 287 16.34 -2.66 5.45
N VAL A 288 15.64 -3.61 6.06
CA VAL A 288 14.36 -3.38 6.73
C VAL A 288 14.59 -3.58 8.21
N MET A 289 14.44 -2.51 8.98
CA MET A 289 14.64 -2.48 10.43
C MET A 289 13.30 -2.27 11.11
N PRO A 290 12.84 -3.25 11.89
CA PRO A 290 11.48 -3.21 12.37
C PRO A 290 11.51 -2.91 13.88
N PHE A 291 10.65 -1.98 14.33
CA PHE A 291 10.62 -1.49 15.72
C PHE A 291 9.26 -1.78 16.32
N PHE A 292 9.26 -2.64 17.35
CA PHE A 292 8.03 -3.18 17.93
C PHE A 292 7.97 -3.04 19.44
N PRO A 293 6.77 -3.23 20.01
CA PRO A 293 6.61 -3.44 21.43
C PRO A 293 7.40 -4.67 21.92
N LYS A 294 7.79 -4.64 23.19
CA LYS A 294 8.45 -5.76 23.85
C LYS A 294 7.55 -7.01 23.80
N GLY A 295 8.09 -8.13 23.33
CA GLY A 295 7.36 -9.39 23.23
C GLY A 295 6.72 -9.67 21.86
N ALA A 296 6.85 -8.75 20.90
CA ALA A 296 6.51 -9.00 19.51
C ALA A 296 7.38 -10.15 18.95
N ARG A 297 6.78 -10.94 18.05
CA ARG A 297 7.42 -12.03 17.34
C ARG A 297 7.43 -11.71 15.84
N HIS A 298 8.35 -12.32 15.12
CA HIS A 298 8.43 -12.20 13.67
C HIS A 298 8.38 -13.58 13.02
N LEU A 299 7.76 -13.63 11.85
CA LEU A 299 7.70 -14.80 10.98
C LEU A 299 8.18 -14.37 9.60
N HIS A 300 9.22 -15.06 9.10
CA HIS A 300 9.57 -15.02 7.69
C HIS A 300 8.88 -16.20 7.00
N ALA A 301 7.82 -15.91 6.26
CA ALA A 301 7.12 -16.90 5.45
C ALA A 301 7.77 -16.92 4.05
N LYS A 302 8.52 -17.99 3.79
CA LYS A 302 9.25 -18.19 2.53
C LYS A 302 8.57 -19.26 1.69
N GLY A 303 8.10 -18.89 0.50
CA GLY A 303 7.79 -19.82 -0.59
C GLY A 303 6.80 -20.94 -0.27
N VAL A 304 5.78 -20.70 0.56
CA VAL A 304 4.78 -21.73 0.86
C VAL A 304 3.62 -21.62 -0.12
N SER A 305 3.65 -22.45 -1.16
CA SER A 305 2.45 -22.72 -1.97
C SER A 305 1.56 -23.73 -1.22
N LYS A 306 0.75 -23.23 -0.28
CA LYS A 306 -0.27 -23.90 0.56
C LYS A 306 0.19 -24.42 1.94
N PRO A 307 -0.61 -24.24 3.02
CA PRO A 307 -1.80 -23.37 3.16
C PRO A 307 -1.45 -21.99 3.74
N SER A 308 -0.15 -21.72 3.98
CA SER A 308 0.33 -20.41 4.39
C SER A 308 0.40 -19.46 3.18
N PRO A 309 0.09 -18.17 3.35
CA PRO A 309 -0.57 -17.42 2.31
C PRO A 309 0.43 -16.34 1.87
N THR A 310 1.44 -16.75 1.09
CA THR A 310 2.46 -15.86 0.54
C THR A 310 2.66 -16.16 -0.94
N GLY A 311 2.23 -15.26 -1.81
CA GLY A 311 2.52 -15.40 -3.23
C GLY A 311 2.05 -14.21 -4.05
N TRP A 312 2.61 -14.11 -5.25
CA TRP A 312 2.22 -13.15 -6.26
C TRP A 312 1.52 -13.88 -7.40
N TYR A 313 0.28 -13.49 -7.70
CA TYR A 313 -0.48 -14.07 -8.78
C TYR A 313 -0.15 -13.36 -10.09
N TYR A 314 0.49 -14.09 -10.99
CA TYR A 314 0.89 -13.58 -12.30
C TYR A 314 0.69 -14.65 -13.37
N ASN A 315 0.15 -14.24 -14.52
CA ASN A 315 -0.07 -15.13 -15.67
C ASN A 315 -0.82 -16.42 -15.29
N TYR A 316 -1.94 -16.24 -14.56
CA TYR A 316 -2.82 -17.31 -14.08
C TYR A 316 -2.16 -18.33 -13.12
N LYS A 317 -1.03 -17.97 -12.52
CA LYS A 317 -0.27 -18.83 -11.61
C LYS A 317 0.14 -18.08 -10.36
N MET A 318 0.10 -18.79 -9.24
CA MET A 318 0.66 -18.28 -7.99
C MET A 318 2.17 -18.53 -7.97
N LEU A 319 2.95 -17.46 -7.92
CA LEU A 319 4.40 -17.51 -7.77
C LEU A 319 4.78 -17.33 -6.30
N PRO A 320 5.73 -18.11 -5.78
CA PRO A 320 6.18 -17.95 -4.41
C PRO A 320 6.86 -16.60 -4.23
N THR A 321 6.56 -15.93 -3.12
CA THR A 321 7.20 -14.70 -2.69
C THR A 321 7.69 -14.85 -1.25
N ASP A 322 8.46 -13.87 -0.80
CA ASP A 322 8.80 -13.73 0.60
C ASP A 322 7.84 -12.71 1.25
N GLN A 323 7.27 -13.07 2.40
CA GLN A 323 6.54 -12.13 3.24
C GLN A 323 7.16 -12.14 4.64
N ILE A 324 7.44 -10.95 5.16
CA ILE A 324 7.79 -10.81 6.57
C ILE A 324 6.56 -10.32 7.31
N ARG A 325 6.18 -11.05 8.35
CA ARG A 325 5.02 -10.77 9.19
C ARG A 325 5.48 -10.56 10.61
N PHE A 326 5.06 -9.48 11.24
CA PHE A 326 5.37 -9.18 12.62
C PHE A 326 4.08 -9.11 13.42
N PHE A 327 4.04 -9.80 14.54
CA PHE A 327 2.84 -9.98 15.32
C PHE A 327 3.10 -9.78 16.80
N SER A 328 2.18 -9.09 17.46
CA SER A 328 2.19 -8.85 18.89
C SER A 328 0.79 -9.04 19.46
N LYS A 329 0.69 -9.34 20.75
CA LYS A 329 -0.57 -9.20 21.49
C LYS A 329 -0.56 -7.87 22.22
N ILE A 330 -1.58 -7.05 21.98
CA ILE A 330 -1.71 -5.71 22.53
C ILE A 330 -3.04 -5.56 23.28
N GLN A 331 -3.08 -4.70 24.29
CA GLN A 331 -4.26 -4.43 25.13
C GLN A 331 -4.56 -2.93 25.24
N GLN A 332 -3.79 -2.11 24.53
CA GLN A 332 -3.86 -0.66 24.53
C GLN A 332 -3.37 -0.16 23.16
N PRO A 333 -3.65 1.11 22.80
CA PRO A 333 -3.15 1.69 21.57
C PRO A 333 -1.64 1.50 21.43
N GLU A 334 -1.21 1.18 20.21
CA GLU A 334 0.17 0.78 19.97
C GLU A 334 0.65 1.17 18.58
N LYS A 335 1.97 1.41 18.48
CA LYS A 335 2.65 1.81 17.26
C LYS A 335 3.78 0.83 16.93
N ILE A 336 3.86 0.47 15.66
CA ILE A 336 4.89 -0.36 15.05
C ILE A 336 5.56 0.47 13.96
N TYR A 337 6.87 0.29 13.77
CA TYR A 337 7.61 0.98 12.70
C TYR A 337 8.40 0.01 11.85
N PHE A 338 8.50 0.33 10.57
CA PHE A 338 9.51 -0.21 9.67
C PHE A 338 10.34 0.93 9.12
N VAL A 339 11.65 0.84 9.27
CA VAL A 339 12.59 1.71 8.58
C VAL A 339 13.20 0.91 7.44
N ILE A 340 12.90 1.30 6.21
CA ILE A 340 13.49 0.75 5.00
C ILE A 340 14.56 1.74 4.53
N ASP A 341 15.81 1.32 4.53
CA ASP A 341 16.98 2.15 4.20
C ASP A 341 17.78 1.50 3.07
N TRP A 342 18.10 2.26 2.03
CA TRP A 342 18.87 1.79 0.87
C TRP A 342 20.14 2.62 0.61
N THR A 343 20.63 3.34 1.62
CA THR A 343 21.90 4.09 1.54
C THR A 343 23.15 3.22 1.35
N GLY A 344 23.03 1.91 1.65
CA GLY A 344 24.16 0.97 1.65
C GLY A 344 25.07 1.07 2.88
N HIS A 345 24.83 2.02 3.80
CA HIS A 345 25.61 2.18 5.02
C HIS A 345 25.15 1.25 6.16
N GLU A 346 25.91 1.21 7.26
CA GLU A 346 25.39 0.62 8.50
C GLU A 346 24.23 1.49 9.01
N PRO A 347 23.10 0.87 9.39
CA PRO A 347 21.91 1.59 9.75
C PRO A 347 22.13 2.37 11.04
N GLN A 348 21.59 3.58 11.03
CA GLN A 348 21.42 4.34 12.24
C GLN A 348 20.45 3.60 13.18
N ARG A 349 20.85 3.43 14.44
CA ARG A 349 19.96 2.86 15.46
C ARG A 349 19.00 3.94 15.91
N PHE A 350 17.75 3.86 15.47
CA PHE A 350 16.68 4.73 15.96
C PHE A 350 16.15 4.24 17.30
N LYS A 351 15.74 5.18 18.16
CA LYS A 351 14.87 4.91 19.30
C LYS A 351 13.42 5.17 18.89
N LYS A 352 12.46 4.46 19.50
CA LYS A 352 11.02 4.68 19.26
C LYS A 352 10.63 6.16 19.44
N ALA A 353 11.12 6.82 20.49
CA ALA A 353 10.86 8.24 20.74
C ALA A 353 11.48 9.21 19.71
N GLU A 354 12.48 8.77 18.94
CA GLU A 354 13.01 9.54 17.80
C GLU A 354 12.11 9.35 16.59
N LEU A 355 11.66 8.12 16.34
CA LEU A 355 10.70 7.82 15.27
C LEU A 355 9.37 8.55 15.50
N ASP A 356 8.83 8.57 16.72
CA ASP A 356 7.60 9.33 17.02
C ASP A 356 7.73 10.80 16.62
N ARG A 357 8.83 11.45 17.03
CA ARG A 357 9.13 12.86 16.71
C ARG A 357 9.31 13.15 15.21
N MET A 358 9.52 12.14 14.37
CA MET A 358 9.61 12.35 12.92
C MET A 358 8.22 12.48 12.26
N PHE A 359 7.16 12.04 12.94
CA PHE A 359 5.80 12.08 12.43
C PHE A 359 4.91 13.15 13.09
N ASP A 360 5.33 13.66 14.25
CA ASP A 360 4.68 14.75 14.97
C ASP A 360 5.24 16.09 14.48
#